data_AF-A0A954UHV8-F1
#
_entry.id   AF-A0A954UHV8-F1
#
_cell.length_a   1.000
_cell.length_b   1.000
_cell.length_c   1.000
_cell.angle_alpha   90.00
_cell.angle_beta   90.00
_cell.angle_gamma   90.00
#
_symmetry.space_group_name_H-M   'P 1'
#
loop_
_entity.id
_entity.type
_entity.pdbx_description
1 polymer ?
#
loop_
_entity_poly.entity_id
_entity_poly.type
_entity_poly.pdbx_seq_one_letter_code
_entity_poly.pdbx_strand_id
1 'polypeptide(L)'
;CACCVGMMTTWRDYLLHKAHTHTWMVYVPGLPRDLDYPEILGLRAPLPTLVQNSNDDDLFTLSEMQRADDILREVFAKANAAEAYRCSFYDGPHKFNLAMQAEAWEWFDKWLS
;
A
#
# COMPACT_ATOMS: atom_id res chain seq x y z
N CYS A 1 -8.87 5.20 -10.84
CA CYS A 1 -8.74 5.44 -9.39
C CYS A 1 -8.75 4.11 -8.62
N ALA A 2 -8.07 3.99 -7.47
CA ALA A 2 -8.12 2.85 -6.54
C ALA A 2 -7.74 3.27 -5.11
N CYS A 3 -8.15 2.47 -4.13
CA CYS A 3 -7.77 2.57 -2.72
C CYS A 3 -7.36 1.18 -2.20
N CYS A 4 -6.17 1.07 -1.62
CA CYS A 4 -5.65 -0.12 -0.94
C CYS A 4 -5.67 0.14 0.56
N VAL A 5 -6.37 -0.71 1.33
CA VAL A 5 -6.58 -0.51 2.76
C VAL A 5 -5.95 -1.67 3.54
N GLY A 6 -5.01 -1.34 4.43
CA GLY A 6 -4.44 -2.25 5.41
C GLY A 6 -3.60 -3.38 4.83
N MET A 7 -3.16 -3.30 3.57
CA MET A 7 -2.46 -4.42 2.90
C MET A 7 -1.05 -4.07 2.43
N MET A 8 -0.60 -2.81 2.56
CA MET A 8 0.62 -2.38 1.90
C MET A 8 1.86 -2.63 2.76
N THR A 9 2.76 -3.47 2.25
CA THR A 9 4.04 -3.85 2.87
C THR A 9 5.06 -4.19 1.77
N THR A 10 6.16 -4.89 2.08
CA THR A 10 7.18 -5.36 1.14
C THR A 10 7.34 -6.89 1.15
N TRP A 11 8.00 -7.45 0.14
CA TRP A 11 8.43 -8.86 0.19
C TRP A 11 9.41 -9.15 1.31
N ARG A 12 10.19 -8.15 1.71
CA ARG A 12 11.11 -8.26 2.84
C ARG A 12 10.34 -8.50 4.15
N ASP A 13 9.24 -7.79 4.38
CA ASP A 13 8.38 -8.01 5.56
C ASP A 13 7.79 -9.42 5.56
N TYR A 14 7.24 -9.80 4.41
CA TYR A 14 6.68 -11.13 4.19
C TYR A 14 7.71 -12.22 4.48
N LEU A 15 8.93 -12.12 3.97
CA LEU A 15 9.97 -13.12 4.17
C LEU A 15 10.52 -13.14 5.61
N LEU A 16 10.86 -11.98 6.18
CA LEU A 16 11.63 -11.88 7.42
C LEU A 16 10.77 -11.85 8.68
N HIS A 17 9.58 -11.28 8.59
CA HIS A 17 8.76 -10.98 9.77
C HIS A 17 7.42 -11.71 9.74
N LYS A 18 6.82 -11.92 8.56
CA LYS A 18 5.42 -12.36 8.44
C LYS A 18 5.22 -13.72 7.76
N ALA A 19 6.30 -14.43 7.42
CA ALA A 19 6.23 -15.72 6.72
C ALA A 19 5.44 -16.79 7.51
N HIS A 20 5.39 -16.66 8.84
CA HIS A 20 4.71 -17.58 9.75
C HIS A 20 3.26 -17.17 10.08
N THR A 21 2.84 -15.96 9.72
CA THR A 21 1.50 -15.42 10.02
C THR A 21 0.66 -15.10 8.79
N HIS A 22 1.24 -15.09 7.60
CA HIS A 22 0.54 -14.82 6.34
C HIS A 22 0.40 -16.06 5.45
N THR A 23 -0.70 -16.11 4.70
CA THR A 23 -0.97 -17.19 3.75
C THR A 23 0.06 -17.19 2.62
N TRP A 24 0.50 -18.38 2.21
CA TRP A 24 1.42 -18.58 1.09
C TRP A 24 0.83 -18.11 -0.25
N MET A 25 -0.49 -17.90 -0.34
CA MET A 25 -1.15 -17.43 -1.55
C MET A 25 -0.78 -16.00 -1.96
N VAL A 26 -0.20 -15.20 -1.04
CA VAL A 26 0.29 -13.85 -1.39
C VAL A 26 1.58 -13.89 -2.23
N TYR A 27 2.30 -15.02 -2.23
CA TYR A 27 3.56 -15.17 -2.96
C TYR A 27 3.29 -15.67 -4.38
N VAL A 28 3.14 -14.75 -5.32
CA VAL A 28 3.05 -15.10 -6.75
C VAL A 28 4.38 -15.73 -7.19
N PRO A 29 4.40 -16.98 -7.69
CA PRO A 29 5.65 -17.65 -8.04
C PRO A 29 6.48 -16.85 -9.05
N GLY A 30 7.73 -16.60 -8.70
CA GLY A 30 8.70 -15.90 -9.54
C GLY A 30 8.64 -14.38 -9.51
N LEU A 31 7.52 -13.78 -9.11
CA LEU A 31 7.30 -12.33 -9.12
C LEU A 31 8.25 -11.53 -8.23
N PRO A 32 8.63 -11.98 -7.00
CA PRO A 32 9.56 -11.25 -6.15
C PRO A 32 10.96 -11.04 -6.73
N ARG A 33 11.29 -11.66 -7.87
CA ARG A 33 12.55 -11.43 -8.59
C ARG A 33 12.51 -10.18 -9.47
N ASP A 34 11.31 -9.76 -9.87
CA ASP A 34 11.11 -8.70 -10.86
C ASP A 34 10.52 -7.43 -10.24
N LEU A 35 9.65 -7.57 -9.22
CA LEU A 35 8.96 -6.47 -8.56
C LEU A 35 8.87 -6.73 -7.05
N ASP A 36 9.03 -5.68 -6.24
CA ASP A 36 8.63 -5.69 -4.84
C ASP A 36 7.09 -5.63 -4.71
N TYR A 37 6.55 -6.02 -3.56
CA TYR A 37 5.11 -6.01 -3.29
C TYR A 37 4.42 -4.66 -3.60
N PRO A 38 4.95 -3.50 -3.16
CA PRO A 38 4.34 -2.21 -3.48
C PRO A 38 4.40 -1.87 -4.97
N GLU A 39 5.41 -2.35 -5.69
CA GLU A 39 5.57 -2.07 -7.12
C GLU A 39 4.48 -2.75 -7.97
N ILE A 40 3.89 -3.84 -7.48
CA ILE A 40 2.71 -4.47 -8.11
C ILE A 40 1.54 -3.48 -8.15
N LEU A 41 1.27 -2.79 -7.04
CA LEU A 41 0.28 -1.72 -7.01
C LEU A 41 0.77 -0.51 -7.84
N GLY A 42 2.08 -0.25 -7.82
CA GLY A 42 2.77 0.79 -8.58
C GLY A 42 2.60 0.69 -10.11
N LEU A 43 2.34 -0.51 -10.66
CA LEU A 43 2.01 -0.71 -12.08
C LEU A 43 0.79 0.11 -12.55
N ARG A 44 0.01 0.64 -11.61
CA ARG A 44 -1.10 1.55 -11.91
C ARG A 44 -0.67 2.92 -12.37
N ALA A 45 0.55 3.37 -12.09
CA ALA A 45 0.98 4.72 -12.47
C ALA A 45 0.76 4.98 -13.97
N PRO A 46 0.19 6.13 -14.37
CA PRO A 46 -0.13 7.31 -13.56
C PRO A 46 -1.56 7.33 -12.97
N LEU A 47 -2.30 6.21 -12.97
CA LEU A 47 -3.67 6.17 -12.47
C LEU A 47 -3.73 6.41 -10.94
N PRO A 48 -4.66 7.26 -10.47
CA PRO A 48 -4.76 7.62 -9.05
C PRO A 48 -4.87 6.41 -8.13
N THR A 49 -4.03 6.38 -7.10
CA THR A 49 -3.88 5.30 -6.13
C THR A 49 -3.70 5.86 -4.72
N LEU A 50 -4.61 5.49 -3.81
CA LEU A 50 -4.54 5.75 -2.38
C LEU A 50 -4.12 4.47 -1.64
N VAL A 51 -3.26 4.61 -0.63
CA VAL A 51 -2.91 3.57 0.34
C VAL A 51 -3.27 4.07 1.75
N GLN A 52 -3.92 3.22 2.55
CA GLN A 52 -4.26 3.52 3.93
C GLN A 52 -3.70 2.43 4.84
N ASN A 53 -2.88 2.81 5.80
CA ASN A 53 -2.19 1.91 6.74
C ASN A 53 -2.59 2.22 8.19
N SER A 54 -2.40 1.25 9.08
CA SER A 54 -2.64 1.40 10.52
C SER A 54 -1.33 1.29 11.30
N ASN A 55 -1.09 2.19 12.26
CA ASN A 55 0.19 2.30 12.97
C ASN A 55 0.47 1.11 13.90
N ASP A 56 -0.58 0.51 14.47
CA ASP A 56 -0.50 -0.64 15.38
C ASP A 56 -0.99 -1.93 14.70
N ASP A 57 -0.79 -2.04 13.39
CA ASP A 57 -1.17 -3.23 12.63
C ASP A 57 -0.24 -4.41 12.96
N ASP A 58 -0.82 -5.51 13.47
CA ASP A 58 -0.07 -6.72 13.78
C ASP A 58 0.23 -7.58 12.53
N LEU A 59 -0.43 -7.32 11.40
CA LEU A 59 -0.24 -8.06 10.16
C LEU A 59 1.04 -7.64 9.42
N PHE A 60 1.42 -6.36 9.46
CA PHE A 60 2.62 -5.86 8.78
C PHE A 60 3.48 -5.02 9.71
N THR A 61 4.79 -4.98 9.51
CA THR A 61 5.63 -4.10 10.33
C THR A 61 5.50 -2.65 9.87
N LEU A 62 5.38 -1.70 10.81
CA LEU A 62 5.30 -0.27 10.49
C LEU A 62 6.48 0.21 9.63
N SER A 63 7.69 -0.30 9.90
CA SER A 63 8.88 0.04 9.11
C SER A 63 8.76 -0.38 7.64
N GLU A 64 8.12 -1.51 7.36
CA GLU A 64 7.97 -1.98 5.99
C GLU A 64 6.74 -1.38 5.29
N MET A 65 5.71 -0.96 6.04
CA MET A 65 4.67 -0.07 5.51
C MET A 65 5.24 1.28 5.06
N GLN A 66 6.14 1.88 5.85
CA GLN A 66 6.81 3.14 5.50
C GLN A 66 7.74 2.96 4.29
N ARG A 67 8.51 1.86 4.25
CA ARG A 67 9.32 1.51 3.08
C ARG A 67 8.47 1.36 1.82
N ALA A 68 7.29 0.75 1.94
CA ALA A 68 6.37 0.59 0.83
C ALA A 68 5.80 1.95 0.34
N ASP A 69 5.52 2.89 1.26
CA ASP A 69 5.18 4.28 0.91
C ASP A 69 6.31 4.93 0.09
N ASP A 70 7.56 4.87 0.59
CA ASP A 70 8.73 5.44 -0.11
C ASP A 70 8.88 4.90 -1.54
N ILE A 71 8.76 3.57 -1.72
CA ILE A 71 8.83 2.94 -3.04
C ILE A 71 7.73 3.46 -3.97
N LEU A 72 6.48 3.52 -3.51
CA LEU A 72 5.37 4.01 -4.34
C LEU A 72 5.50 5.50 -4.66
N ARG A 73 5.99 6.33 -3.73
CA ARG A 73 6.29 7.75 -4.00
C ARG A 73 7.30 7.88 -5.13
N GLU A 74 8.36 7.09 -5.12
CA GLU A 74 9.35 7.09 -6.18
C GLU A 74 8.77 6.63 -7.53
N VAL A 75 7.96 5.57 -7.54
CA VAL A 75 7.31 5.06 -8.76
C VAL A 75 6.43 6.14 -9.40
N PHE A 76 5.56 6.78 -8.61
CA PHE A 76 4.66 7.83 -9.12
C PHE A 76 5.41 9.11 -9.50
N ALA A 77 6.48 9.46 -8.79
CA ALA A 77 7.35 10.58 -9.16
C ALA A 77 8.03 10.33 -10.52
N LYS A 78 8.58 9.14 -10.75
CA LYS A 78 9.18 8.74 -12.04
C LYS A 78 8.18 8.77 -13.19
N ALA A 79 6.90 8.54 -12.90
CA ALA A 79 5.82 8.63 -13.86
C ALA A 79 5.28 10.06 -14.10
N ASN A 80 5.89 11.10 -13.50
CA ASN A 80 5.40 12.48 -13.50
C ASN A 80 3.94 12.60 -13.00
N ALA A 81 3.57 11.80 -12.00
CA ALA A 81 2.20 11.71 -11.47
C ALA A 81 2.19 11.67 -9.93
N ALA A 82 3.11 12.38 -9.29
CA ALA A 82 3.25 12.39 -7.83
C ALA A 82 1.95 12.78 -7.11
N GLU A 83 1.14 13.67 -7.71
CA GLU A 83 -0.15 14.09 -7.18
C GLU A 83 -1.22 12.99 -7.21
N ALA A 84 -1.03 11.97 -8.06
CA ALA A 84 -1.92 10.82 -8.21
C ALA A 84 -1.63 9.70 -7.19
N TYR A 85 -0.70 9.92 -6.26
CA TYR A 85 -0.42 8.99 -5.18
C TYR A 85 -0.57 9.63 -3.79
N ARG A 86 -1.14 8.88 -2.86
CA ARG A 86 -1.15 9.22 -1.44
C ARG A 86 -1.04 7.95 -0.60
N CYS A 87 -0.26 8.01 0.46
CA CYS A 87 -0.28 7.06 1.57
C CYS A 87 -0.65 7.79 2.86
N SER A 88 -1.58 7.22 3.62
CA SER A 88 -2.08 7.76 4.88
C SER A 88 -1.93 6.73 5.99
N PHE A 89 -1.58 7.19 7.19
CA PHE A 89 -1.37 6.34 8.37
C PHE A 89 -2.35 6.74 9.47
N TYR A 90 -3.01 5.75 10.07
CA TYR A 90 -4.03 5.93 11.09
C TYR A 90 -3.65 5.19 12.38
N ASP A 91 -3.89 5.79 13.55
CA ASP A 91 -3.60 5.15 14.84
C ASP A 91 -4.49 3.93 15.10
N GLY A 92 -3.98 2.95 15.87
CA GLY A 92 -4.67 1.74 16.28
C GLY A 92 -4.45 0.54 15.35
N PRO A 93 -5.16 -0.58 15.60
CA PRO A 93 -4.89 -1.86 14.93
C PRO A 93 -5.44 -1.89 13.51
N HIS A 94 -5.14 -2.97 12.78
CA HIS A 94 -5.66 -3.27 11.44
C HIS A 94 -7.17 -3.06 11.34
N LYS A 95 -7.62 -2.11 10.52
CA LYS A 95 -9.03 -1.73 10.39
C LYS A 95 -9.32 -0.90 9.14
N PHE A 96 -10.61 -0.64 8.94
CA PHE A 96 -11.13 0.35 8.01
C PHE A 96 -12.25 1.18 8.66
N ASN A 97 -11.86 2.15 9.51
CA ASN A 97 -12.80 2.94 10.31
C ASN A 97 -13.49 4.05 9.50
N LEU A 98 -14.38 4.82 10.14
CA LEU A 98 -15.12 5.90 9.48
C LEU A 98 -14.23 7.01 8.90
N ALA A 99 -13.12 7.35 9.56
CA ALA A 99 -12.20 8.37 9.05
C ALA A 99 -11.46 7.90 7.79
N MET A 100 -11.05 6.62 7.77
CA MET A 100 -10.46 6.00 6.59
C MET A 100 -11.46 5.91 5.43
N GLN A 101 -12.71 5.53 5.73
CA GLN A 101 -13.79 5.50 4.73
C GLN A 101 -14.04 6.89 4.13
N ALA A 102 -14.08 7.93 4.97
CA ALA A 102 -14.24 9.31 4.51
C ALA A 102 -13.13 9.72 3.54
N GLU A 103 -11.86 9.48 3.87
CA GLU A 103 -10.74 9.77 2.95
C GLU A 103 -10.85 8.95 1.65
N ALA A 104 -11.24 7.68 1.72
CA ALA A 104 -11.41 6.85 0.53
C ALA A 104 -12.49 7.44 -0.40
N TRP A 105 -13.62 7.91 0.14
CA TRP A 105 -14.65 8.60 -0.63
C TRP A 105 -14.17 9.92 -1.22
N GLU A 106 -13.51 10.77 -0.43
CA GLU A 106 -12.90 12.02 -0.93
C GLU A 106 -11.91 11.77 -2.07
N TRP A 107 -11.15 10.68 -2.00
CA TRP A 107 -10.23 10.27 -3.06
C TRP A 107 -10.96 9.86 -4.33
N PHE A 108 -12.02 9.06 -4.21
CA PHE A 108 -12.84 8.69 -5.37
C PHE A 108 -13.54 9.90 -5.98
N ASP A 109 -14.14 10.76 -5.16
CA ASP A 109 -14.79 12.00 -5.60
C ASP A 109 -13.81 12.89 -6.37
N LYS A 110 -12.57 13.04 -5.90
CA LYS A 110 -11.56 13.84 -6.60
C LYS A 110 -11.21 13.31 -8.00
N TRP A 111 -11.19 11.99 -8.19
CA TRP A 111 -10.55 11.35 -9.35
C TRP A 111 -11.50 10.62 -10.30
N LEU A 112 -12.78 10.47 -9.93
CA LEU A 112 -13.82 9.84 -10.74
C LEU A 112 -14.99 10.78 -11.08
N SER A 113 -15.00 12.01 -10.53
CA SER A 113 -15.97 13.05 -10.88
C SER A 113 -15.72 13.67 -12.25
#